data_AF-A0A3D5RQE1-F1
#
_entry.id   AF-A0A3D5RQE1-F1
#
_cell.length_a   1.000
_cell.length_b   1.000
_cell.length_c   1.000
_cell.angle_alpha   90.00
_cell.angle_beta   90.00
_cell.angle_gamma   90.00
#
_symmetry.space_group_name_H-M   'P 1'
#
loop_
_entity.id
_entity.type
_entity.pdbx_description
1 polymer ?
#
loop_
_entity_poly.entity_id
_entity_poly.type
_entity_poly.pdbx_seq_one_letter_code
_entity_poly.pdbx_strand_id
1 'polypeptide(L)'
;GPRHNLAKMLCKLARWDEAATHFAILTDTAGNDVDILMNCARAQVKSKKYNDAISTYKKALEVHPSADAVQTELAEAFLKKGDIRRAEETYTTVLARTPAYAPALINLSVTRDIQGRMDEALDLLKEATRKNPNNATAHTHLALALLAREQLTEGWAEYIWRFRQTDTSTLHDRFDVPFWEGEPLKNRRLLIWTEQGPGDEILICSMVPDVIRRGAKCSIVCTGRLTTLLKRSFPNVDIIPREHVVAGKVKIPRVDFQA
;
A
#
# COMPACT_ATOMS: atom_id res chain seq x y z
N GLY A 1 7.81 23.06 16.91
CA GLY A 1 8.48 24.33 16.53
C GLY A 1 8.83 24.40 15.05
N PRO A 2 9.29 25.55 14.52
CA PRO A 2 9.52 25.77 13.08
C PRO A 2 10.44 24.72 12.43
N ARG A 3 11.51 24.32 13.13
CA ARG A 3 12.44 23.27 12.67
C ARG A 3 11.79 21.88 12.59
N HIS A 4 10.87 21.54 13.49
CA HIS A 4 10.12 20.28 13.43
C HIS A 4 9.21 20.26 12.18
N ASN A 5 8.54 21.38 11.89
CA ASN A 5 7.71 21.50 10.68
C ASN A 5 8.56 21.41 9.40
N LEU A 6 9.73 22.07 9.38
CA LEU A 6 10.67 21.95 8.26
C LEU A 6 11.10 20.50 8.03
N ALA A 7 11.50 19.79 9.09
CA ALA A 7 11.90 18.38 8.99
C ALA A 7 10.77 17.49 8.45
N LYS A 8 9.51 17.71 8.89
CA LYS A 8 8.34 17.01 8.33
C LYS A 8 8.09 17.33 6.86
N MET A 9 8.33 18.56 6.42
CA MET A 9 8.22 18.91 4.99
C MET A 9 9.32 18.26 4.16
N LEU A 10 10.55 18.21 4.68
CA LEU A 10 11.65 17.49 4.02
C LEU A 10 11.34 15.99 3.86
N CYS A 11 10.70 15.36 4.85
CA CYS A 11 10.18 13.99 4.71
C CYS A 11 9.16 13.87 3.56
N LYS A 12 8.20 14.81 3.44
CA LYS A 12 7.23 14.79 2.34
C LYS A 12 7.88 14.95 0.96
N LEU A 13 9.00 15.66 0.89
CA LEU A 13 9.80 15.84 -0.33
C LEU A 13 10.81 14.70 -0.56
N ALA A 14 10.77 13.63 0.24
CA ALA A 14 11.74 12.54 0.22
C ALA A 14 13.21 12.96 0.40
N ARG A 15 13.46 14.12 1.02
CA ARG A 15 14.79 14.63 1.38
C ARG A 15 15.20 14.10 2.75
N TRP A 16 15.38 12.78 2.82
CA TRP A 16 15.50 12.03 4.08
C TRP A 16 16.74 12.40 4.91
N ASP A 17 17.89 12.63 4.27
CA ASP A 17 19.13 12.96 4.98
C ASP A 17 19.07 14.33 5.66
N GLU A 18 18.47 15.30 4.99
CA GLU A 18 18.27 16.64 5.54
C GLU A 18 17.22 16.61 6.65
N ALA A 19 16.12 15.88 6.44
CA ALA A 19 15.12 15.66 7.48
C ALA A 19 15.75 15.05 8.75
N ALA A 20 16.56 14.00 8.59
CA ALA A 20 17.25 13.35 9.70
C ALA A 20 18.19 14.31 10.44
N THR A 21 18.92 15.16 9.70
CA THR A 21 19.81 16.19 10.29
C THR A 21 19.03 17.19 11.12
N HIS A 22 17.90 17.69 10.62
CA HIS A 22 17.08 18.63 11.37
C HIS A 22 16.41 17.99 12.59
N PHE A 23 15.99 16.72 12.49
CA PHE A 23 15.47 15.98 13.64
C PHE A 23 16.54 15.70 14.69
N ALA A 24 17.78 15.35 14.31
CA ALA A 24 18.87 15.12 15.26
C ALA A 24 19.18 16.38 16.11
N ILE A 25 19.17 17.56 15.49
CA ILE A 25 19.33 18.83 16.22
C ILE A 25 18.18 19.04 17.21
N LEU A 26 16.96 18.61 16.87
CA LEU A 26 15.81 18.70 17.77
C LEU A 26 15.93 17.71 18.93
N THR A 27 16.44 16.50 18.71
CA THR A 27 16.64 15.53 19.79
C THR A 27 17.69 16.01 20.80
N ASP A 28 18.69 16.78 20.34
CA ASP A 28 19.73 17.34 21.20
C ASP A 28 19.26 18.57 22.01
N THR A 29 18.24 19.29 21.53
CA THR A 29 17.82 20.59 22.10
C THR A 29 16.45 20.58 22.78
N ALA A 30 15.50 19.80 22.28
CA ALA A 30 14.12 19.74 22.77
C ALA A 30 13.91 18.67 23.85
N GLY A 31 14.96 17.94 24.21
CA GLY A 31 14.85 16.80 25.10
C GLY A 31 14.17 15.60 24.44
N ASN A 32 14.13 14.52 25.20
CA ASN A 32 13.75 13.16 24.83
C ASN A 32 12.25 12.98 24.46
N ASP A 33 11.68 13.83 23.59
CA ASP A 33 10.34 13.63 23.05
C ASP A 33 10.32 12.42 22.11
N VAL A 34 9.52 11.40 22.48
CA VAL A 34 9.37 10.14 21.74
C VAL A 34 8.96 10.39 20.29
N ASP A 35 8.07 11.34 20.01
CA ASP A 35 7.60 11.61 18.65
C ASP A 35 8.70 12.19 17.77
N ILE A 36 9.56 13.04 18.33
CA ILE A 36 10.70 13.61 17.61
C ILE A 36 11.75 12.51 17.35
N LEU A 37 12.04 11.67 18.35
CA LEU A 37 12.95 10.54 18.22
C LEU A 37 12.47 9.53 17.16
N MET A 38 11.17 9.20 17.17
CA MET A 38 10.55 8.33 16.17
C MET A 38 10.66 8.89 14.76
N ASN A 39 10.34 10.18 14.57
CA ASN A 39 10.46 10.81 13.27
C ASN A 39 11.93 10.92 12.78
N CYS A 40 12.88 11.14 13.71
CA CYS A 40 14.30 11.10 13.42
C CYS A 40 14.74 9.72 12.93
N ALA A 41 14.38 8.68 13.68
CA ALA A 41 14.74 7.29 13.37
C ALA A 41 14.12 6.83 12.04
N ARG A 42 12.86 7.16 11.77
CA ARG A 42 12.21 6.89 10.46
C ARG A 42 12.97 7.55 9.31
N ALA A 43 13.36 8.82 9.45
CA ALA A 43 14.15 9.51 8.43
C ALA A 43 15.52 8.83 8.24
N GLN A 44 16.19 8.42 9.31
CA GLN A 44 17.44 7.67 9.27
C GLN A 44 17.29 6.31 8.55
N VAL A 45 16.20 5.56 8.80
CA VAL A 45 15.88 4.32 8.07
C VAL A 45 15.72 4.59 6.58
N LYS A 46 14.96 5.63 6.18
CA LYS A 46 14.78 6.00 4.76
C LYS A 46 16.09 6.44 4.10
N SER A 47 17.00 7.04 4.87
CA SER A 47 18.38 7.34 4.48
C SER A 47 19.35 6.15 4.53
N LYS A 48 18.88 4.93 4.84
CA LYS A 48 19.69 3.72 5.01
C LYS A 48 20.74 3.80 6.14
N LYS A 49 20.64 4.77 7.04
CA LYS A 49 21.49 4.94 8.23
C LYS A 49 20.97 4.07 9.38
N TYR A 50 20.99 2.75 9.19
CA TYR A 50 20.29 1.83 10.08
C TYR A 50 20.86 1.76 11.50
N ASN A 51 22.18 1.91 11.67
CA ASN A 51 22.79 1.94 12.99
C ASN A 51 22.34 3.15 13.80
N ASP A 52 22.28 4.31 13.17
CA ASP A 52 21.80 5.55 13.79
C ASP A 52 20.31 5.40 14.15
N ALA A 53 19.49 4.88 13.23
CA ALA A 53 18.08 4.61 13.49
C ALA A 53 17.86 3.69 14.69
N ILE A 54 18.60 2.58 14.77
CA ILE A 54 18.54 1.64 15.90
C ILE A 54 18.91 2.33 17.21
N SER A 55 19.96 3.15 17.21
CA SER A 55 20.37 3.92 18.39
C SER A 55 19.27 4.91 18.82
N THR A 56 18.69 5.63 17.87
CA THR A 56 17.62 6.59 18.12
C THR A 56 16.33 5.92 18.63
N TYR A 57 15.93 4.77 18.07
CA TYR A 57 14.80 4.01 18.58
C TYR A 57 15.03 3.47 19.99
N LYS A 58 16.26 3.05 20.33
CA LYS A 58 16.61 2.65 21.69
C LYS A 58 16.46 3.81 22.67
N LYS A 59 16.91 5.02 22.30
CA LYS A 59 16.64 6.23 23.09
C LYS A 59 15.14 6.47 23.28
N ALA A 60 14.33 6.31 22.23
CA ALA A 60 12.87 6.43 22.35
C ALA A 60 12.27 5.40 23.33
N LEU A 61 12.80 4.18 23.37
CA LEU A 61 12.40 3.15 24.33
C LEU A 61 12.89 3.43 25.76
N GLU A 62 13.99 4.15 25.97
CA GLU A 62 14.38 4.58 27.32
C GLU A 62 13.36 5.55 27.93
N VAL A 63 12.71 6.36 27.09
CA VAL A 63 11.68 7.31 27.51
C VAL A 63 10.33 6.63 27.70
N HIS A 64 9.95 5.74 26.77
CA HIS A 64 8.71 5.00 26.84
C HIS A 64 8.95 3.49 26.58
N PRO A 65 9.36 2.72 27.62
CA PRO A 65 9.80 1.33 27.47
C PRO A 65 8.77 0.34 26.90
N SER A 66 7.48 0.68 26.97
CA SER A 66 6.37 -0.20 26.57
C SER A 66 5.64 0.22 25.31
N ALA A 67 6.28 0.99 24.41
CA ALA A 67 5.64 1.38 23.16
C ALA A 67 5.82 0.32 22.06
N ASP A 68 4.79 -0.51 21.81
CA ASP A 68 4.75 -1.52 20.74
C ASP A 68 5.09 -0.94 19.36
N ALA A 69 4.64 0.29 19.09
CA ALA A 69 4.96 1.01 17.86
C ALA A 69 6.47 1.24 17.70
N VAL A 70 7.16 1.69 18.75
CA VAL A 70 8.61 1.93 18.72
C VAL A 70 9.37 0.62 18.56
N GLN A 71 8.98 -0.43 19.29
CA GLN A 71 9.62 -1.75 19.18
C GLN A 71 9.44 -2.37 17.79
N THR A 72 8.27 -2.19 17.17
CA THR A 72 7.98 -2.69 15.82
C THR A 72 8.82 -1.97 14.77
N GLU A 73 9.00 -0.66 14.88
CA GLU A 73 9.85 0.09 13.95
C GLU A 73 11.34 -0.13 14.17
N LEU A 74 11.75 -0.39 15.42
CA LEU A 74 13.11 -0.86 15.74
C LEU A 74 13.38 -2.22 15.08
N ALA A 75 12.42 -3.15 15.16
CA ALA A 75 12.50 -4.44 14.50
C ALA A 75 12.59 -4.29 12.97
N GLU A 76 11.85 -3.33 12.38
CA GLU A 76 11.96 -3.03 10.95
C GLU A 76 13.37 -2.52 10.61
N ALA A 77 13.95 -1.66 11.44
CA ALA A 77 15.32 -1.19 11.24
C ALA A 77 16.36 -2.33 11.33
N PHE A 78 16.17 -3.30 12.23
CA PHE A 78 16.99 -4.51 12.26
C PHE A 78 16.86 -5.30 10.96
N LEU A 79 15.64 -5.50 10.47
CA LEU A 79 15.39 -6.22 9.21
C LEU A 79 16.06 -5.53 8.01
N LYS A 80 15.90 -4.20 7.88
CA LYS A 80 16.52 -3.42 6.79
C LYS A 80 18.05 -3.41 6.84
N LYS A 81 18.63 -3.55 8.04
CA LYS A 81 20.07 -3.73 8.24
C LYS A 81 20.55 -5.15 7.85
N GLY A 82 19.65 -6.12 7.76
CA GLY A 82 19.95 -7.54 7.54
C GLY A 82 20.06 -8.37 8.83
N ASP A 83 19.77 -7.80 10.00
CA ASP A 83 19.72 -8.53 11.27
C ASP A 83 18.34 -9.19 11.46
N ILE A 84 18.05 -10.17 10.59
CA ILE A 84 16.75 -10.84 10.49
C ILE A 84 16.36 -11.50 11.82
N ARG A 85 17.32 -12.12 12.51
CA ARG A 85 17.09 -12.79 13.80
C ARG A 85 16.58 -11.81 14.85
N ARG A 86 17.23 -10.64 15.02
CA ARG A 86 16.76 -9.65 16.00
C ARG A 86 15.42 -9.05 15.63
N ALA A 87 15.13 -8.86 14.34
CA ALA A 87 13.83 -8.38 13.88
C ALA A 87 12.72 -9.36 14.32
N GLU A 88 12.90 -10.65 14.02
CA GLU A 88 11.97 -11.72 14.38
C GLU A 88 11.72 -11.81 15.90
N GLU A 89 12.79 -11.82 16.70
CA GLU A 89 12.71 -11.86 18.17
C GLU A 89 11.93 -10.66 18.72
N THR A 90 12.18 -9.48 18.16
CA THR A 90 11.53 -8.24 18.59
C THR A 90 10.05 -8.23 18.22
N TYR A 91 9.68 -8.60 16.98
CA TYR A 91 8.28 -8.73 16.58
C TYR A 91 7.53 -9.76 17.42
N THR A 92 8.16 -10.91 17.70
CA THR A 92 7.58 -11.97 18.54
C THR A 92 7.32 -11.47 19.96
N THR A 93 8.25 -10.67 20.51
CA THR A 93 8.08 -10.05 21.84
C THR A 93 6.90 -9.07 21.86
N VAL A 94 6.76 -8.24 20.82
CA VAL A 94 5.60 -7.33 20.68
C VAL A 94 4.31 -8.14 20.62
N LEU A 95 4.25 -9.21 19.84
CA LEU A 95 3.06 -10.04 19.68
C LEU A 95 2.73 -10.88 20.92
N ALA A 96 3.73 -11.25 21.73
CA ALA A 96 3.49 -11.91 23.02
C ALA A 96 2.75 -10.99 24.00
N ARG A 97 3.00 -9.68 23.94
CA ARG A 97 2.29 -8.66 24.75
C ARG A 97 0.97 -8.23 24.12
N THR A 98 0.98 -8.00 22.81
CA THR A 98 -0.18 -7.47 22.06
C THR A 98 -0.44 -8.35 20.84
N PRO A 99 -1.13 -9.50 21.01
CA PRO A 99 -1.32 -10.49 19.93
C PRO A 99 -2.11 -9.99 18.72
N ALA A 100 -2.83 -8.87 18.84
CA ALA A 100 -3.63 -8.27 17.77
C ALA A 100 -2.94 -7.13 17.02
N TYR A 101 -1.66 -6.84 17.34
CA TYR A 101 -0.96 -5.71 16.76
C TYR A 101 -0.61 -5.94 15.28
N ALA A 102 -1.47 -5.45 14.38
CA ALA A 102 -1.36 -5.67 12.94
C ALA A 102 0.02 -5.31 12.36
N PRO A 103 0.67 -4.18 12.71
CA PRO A 103 1.98 -3.85 12.17
C PRO A 103 3.05 -4.92 12.47
N ALA A 104 3.02 -5.53 13.66
CA ALA A 104 3.95 -6.60 14.00
C ALA A 104 3.62 -7.92 13.31
N LEU A 105 2.33 -8.28 13.17
CA LEU A 105 1.92 -9.47 12.40
C LEU A 105 2.36 -9.39 10.93
N ILE A 106 2.13 -8.24 10.29
CA ILE A 106 2.51 -7.99 8.88
C ILE A 106 4.03 -7.99 8.71
N ASN A 107 4.76 -7.31 9.59
CA ASN A 107 6.22 -7.27 9.43
C ASN A 107 6.91 -8.58 9.82
N LEU A 108 6.35 -9.34 10.77
CA LEU A 108 6.82 -10.68 11.07
C LEU A 108 6.56 -11.63 9.91
N SER A 109 5.42 -11.54 9.22
CA SER A 109 5.17 -12.38 8.05
C SER A 109 6.18 -12.11 6.93
N VAL A 110 6.49 -10.83 6.64
CA VAL A 110 7.56 -10.46 5.70
C VAL A 110 8.92 -11.01 6.15
N THR A 111 9.21 -10.96 7.45
CA THR A 111 10.46 -11.51 8.02
C THR A 111 10.55 -13.03 7.81
N ARG A 112 9.45 -13.76 8.05
CA ARG A 112 9.36 -15.22 7.84
C ARG A 112 9.49 -15.59 6.36
N ASP A 113 8.87 -14.81 5.47
CA ASP A 113 8.95 -15.01 4.03
C ASP A 113 10.40 -14.86 3.51
N ILE A 114 11.13 -13.83 3.96
CA ILE A 114 12.57 -13.67 3.65
C ILE A 114 13.41 -14.86 4.10
N GLN A 115 12.99 -15.56 5.17
CA GLN A 115 13.65 -16.77 5.67
C GLN A 115 13.20 -18.06 4.95
N GLY A 116 12.33 -17.96 3.94
CA GLY A 116 11.76 -19.10 3.21
C GLY A 116 10.63 -19.82 3.95
N ARG A 117 10.12 -19.24 5.05
CA ARG A 117 9.07 -19.82 5.90
C ARG A 117 7.70 -19.31 5.47
N MET A 118 7.35 -19.61 4.23
CA MET A 118 6.21 -19.04 3.52
C MET A 118 4.85 -19.45 4.12
N ASP A 119 4.73 -20.67 4.65
CA ASP A 119 3.49 -21.11 5.33
C ASP A 119 3.25 -20.33 6.62
N GLU A 120 4.28 -20.17 7.46
CA GLU A 120 4.19 -19.33 8.67
C GLU A 120 3.86 -17.87 8.33
N ALA A 121 4.44 -17.33 7.26
CA ALA A 121 4.13 -15.98 6.79
C ALA A 121 2.66 -15.84 6.40
N LEU A 122 2.12 -16.81 5.66
CA LEU A 122 0.72 -16.80 5.24
C LEU A 122 -0.23 -16.89 6.43
N ASP A 123 0.07 -17.72 7.42
CA ASP A 123 -0.74 -17.87 8.64
C ASP A 123 -0.77 -16.58 9.46
N LEU A 124 0.37 -15.90 9.59
CA LEU A 124 0.45 -14.58 10.23
C LEU A 124 -0.40 -13.52 9.50
N LEU A 125 -0.44 -13.55 8.17
CA LEU A 125 -1.26 -12.62 7.38
C LEU A 125 -2.76 -12.92 7.52
N LYS A 126 -3.15 -14.20 7.53
CA LYS A 126 -4.52 -14.63 7.84
C LYS A 126 -4.93 -14.24 9.27
N GLU A 127 -4.01 -14.33 10.22
CA GLU A 127 -4.24 -13.85 11.58
C GLU A 127 -4.40 -12.33 11.62
N ALA A 128 -3.58 -11.59 10.88
CA ALA A 128 -3.67 -10.13 10.79
C ALA A 128 -5.04 -9.67 10.27
N THR A 129 -5.55 -10.27 9.18
CA THR A 129 -6.87 -9.96 8.62
C THR A 129 -8.00 -10.40 9.54
N ARG A 130 -7.91 -11.58 10.17
CA ARG A 130 -8.91 -12.03 11.15
C ARG A 130 -9.02 -11.13 12.38
N LYS A 131 -7.89 -10.68 12.93
CA LYS A 131 -7.87 -9.78 14.10
C LYS A 131 -8.20 -8.34 13.76
N ASN A 132 -7.91 -7.91 12.53
CA ASN A 132 -8.17 -6.56 12.06
C ASN A 132 -8.87 -6.60 10.68
N PRO A 133 -10.17 -6.93 10.62
CA PRO A 133 -10.88 -7.20 9.36
C PRO A 133 -11.03 -6.00 8.41
N ASN A 134 -10.67 -4.80 8.86
CA ASN A 134 -10.71 -3.59 8.05
C ASN A 134 -9.32 -3.05 7.70
N ASN A 135 -8.25 -3.78 8.04
CA ASN A 135 -6.88 -3.35 7.79
C ASN A 135 -6.47 -3.64 6.34
N ALA A 136 -6.64 -2.64 5.47
CA ALA A 136 -6.31 -2.74 4.05
C ALA A 136 -4.86 -3.18 3.76
N THR A 137 -3.90 -2.80 4.61
CA THR A 137 -2.50 -3.24 4.50
C THR A 137 -2.36 -4.73 4.74
N ALA A 138 -2.99 -5.28 5.79
CA ALA A 138 -2.98 -6.72 6.06
C ALA A 138 -3.56 -7.51 4.87
N HIS A 139 -4.72 -7.10 4.35
CA HIS A 139 -5.35 -7.73 3.20
C HIS A 139 -4.48 -7.66 1.93
N THR A 140 -3.81 -6.54 1.68
CA THR A 140 -2.92 -6.39 0.51
C THR A 140 -1.69 -7.30 0.64
N HIS A 141 -1.08 -7.41 1.82
CA HIS A 141 0.02 -8.35 2.02
C HIS A 141 -0.44 -9.81 1.88
N LEU A 142 -1.63 -10.15 2.41
CA LEU A 142 -2.23 -11.48 2.24
C LEU A 142 -2.47 -11.80 0.76
N ALA A 143 -3.03 -10.84 0.01
CA ALA A 143 -3.25 -10.97 -1.42
C ALA A 143 -1.96 -11.29 -2.19
N LEU A 144 -0.89 -10.51 -1.94
CA LEU A 144 0.39 -10.72 -2.60
C LEU A 144 0.99 -12.10 -2.26
N ALA A 145 0.89 -12.53 -1.00
CA ALA A 145 1.36 -13.85 -0.59
C ALA A 145 0.56 -15.00 -1.24
N LEU A 146 -0.76 -14.87 -1.34
CA LEU A 146 -1.63 -15.85 -2.01
C LEU A 146 -1.35 -15.91 -3.52
N LEU A 147 -1.22 -14.76 -4.18
CA LEU A 147 -0.93 -14.68 -5.61
C LEU A 147 0.45 -15.27 -5.96
N ALA A 148 1.46 -15.02 -5.11
CA ALA A 148 2.79 -15.63 -5.27
C ALA A 148 2.77 -17.16 -5.15
N ARG A 149 1.73 -17.72 -4.52
CA ARG A 149 1.50 -19.17 -4.36
C ARG A 149 0.46 -19.72 -5.34
N GLU A 150 0.13 -18.96 -6.39
CA GLU A 150 -0.85 -19.34 -7.41
C GLU A 150 -2.27 -19.60 -6.85
N GLN A 151 -2.57 -19.13 -5.63
CA GLN A 151 -3.91 -19.17 -5.05
C GLN A 151 -4.73 -17.99 -5.59
N LEU A 152 -4.96 -18.01 -6.91
CA LEU A 152 -5.44 -16.85 -7.66
C LEU A 152 -6.80 -16.34 -7.17
N THR A 153 -7.76 -17.22 -6.93
CA THR A 153 -9.12 -16.82 -6.55
C THR A 153 -9.13 -16.04 -5.23
N GLU A 154 -8.47 -16.58 -4.21
CA GLU A 154 -8.36 -15.96 -2.88
C GLU A 154 -7.46 -14.71 -2.95
N GLY A 155 -6.34 -14.79 -3.66
CA GLY A 155 -5.41 -13.68 -3.83
C GLY A 155 -6.06 -12.46 -4.47
N TRP A 156 -6.82 -12.63 -5.55
CA TRP A 156 -7.52 -11.53 -6.21
C TRP A 156 -8.66 -10.96 -5.35
N ALA A 157 -9.39 -11.80 -4.61
CA ALA A 157 -10.41 -11.36 -3.68
C ALA A 157 -9.83 -10.46 -2.58
N GLU A 158 -8.63 -10.79 -2.09
CA GLU A 158 -7.92 -9.98 -1.11
C GLU A 158 -7.27 -8.73 -1.72
N TYR A 159 -6.85 -8.80 -2.99
CA TYR A 159 -6.13 -7.71 -3.66
C TYR A 159 -6.97 -6.45 -3.83
N ILE A 160 -8.30 -6.57 -3.89
CA ILE A 160 -9.23 -5.44 -3.99
C ILE A 160 -9.07 -4.44 -2.82
N TRP A 161 -8.59 -4.92 -1.66
CA TRP A 161 -8.41 -4.10 -0.47
C TRP A 161 -7.33 -3.04 -0.61
N ARG A 162 -6.41 -3.15 -1.57
CA ARG A 162 -5.40 -2.10 -1.85
C ARG A 162 -6.07 -0.76 -2.17
N PHE A 163 -7.27 -0.80 -2.73
CA PHE A 163 -8.04 0.42 -2.97
C PHE A 163 -8.45 1.09 -1.64
N ARG A 164 -8.64 0.37 -0.55
CA ARG A 164 -8.99 1.02 0.73
C ARG A 164 -7.81 1.74 1.40
N GLN A 165 -6.59 1.68 0.84
CA GLN A 165 -5.44 2.42 1.33
C GLN A 165 -5.50 3.90 0.89
N THR A 166 -5.16 4.81 1.79
CA THR A 166 -5.25 6.26 1.57
C THR A 166 -4.06 6.85 0.82
N ASP A 167 -2.96 6.11 0.72
CA ASP A 167 -1.68 6.51 0.13
C ASP A 167 -1.45 5.93 -1.28
N THR A 168 -2.36 5.10 -1.78
CA THR A 168 -2.31 4.63 -3.17
C THR A 168 -2.75 5.72 -4.14
N SER A 169 -1.90 6.03 -5.12
CA SER A 169 -2.22 6.93 -6.25
C SER A 169 -3.39 6.44 -7.13
N THR A 170 -3.91 5.23 -6.88
CA THR A 170 -5.06 4.62 -7.57
C THR A 170 -6.40 5.24 -7.16
N LEU A 171 -6.42 6.12 -6.16
CA LEU A 171 -7.61 6.87 -5.75
C LEU A 171 -8.18 7.77 -6.86
N HIS A 172 -7.38 8.11 -7.89
CA HIS A 172 -7.76 9.08 -8.90
C HIS A 172 -8.89 8.64 -9.84
N ASP A 173 -9.16 7.33 -9.95
CA ASP A 173 -10.12 6.79 -10.93
C ASP A 173 -11.26 6.01 -10.29
N ARG A 174 -11.43 6.09 -8.97
CA ARG A 174 -12.59 5.47 -8.32
C ARG A 174 -13.82 6.34 -8.52
N PHE A 175 -14.80 5.75 -9.16
CA PHE A 175 -16.08 6.39 -9.40
C PHE A 175 -17.09 5.96 -8.33
N ASP A 176 -18.08 6.80 -8.08
CA ASP A 176 -19.18 6.49 -7.15
C ASP A 176 -20.16 5.51 -7.82
N VAL A 177 -19.67 4.29 -8.04
CA VAL A 177 -20.29 3.18 -8.78
C VAL A 177 -19.88 1.88 -8.05
N PRO A 178 -20.75 0.88 -7.88
CA PRO A 178 -20.34 -0.38 -7.26
C PRO A 178 -19.30 -1.13 -8.12
N PHE A 179 -18.38 -1.88 -7.48
CA PHE A 179 -17.50 -2.79 -8.20
C PHE A 179 -18.29 -3.99 -8.75
N TRP A 180 -17.86 -4.52 -9.90
CA TRP A 180 -18.37 -5.79 -10.41
C TRP A 180 -17.79 -6.96 -9.62
N GLU A 181 -18.65 -7.77 -9.00
CA GLU A 181 -18.26 -8.90 -8.14
C GLU A 181 -18.56 -10.26 -8.81
N GLY A 182 -18.88 -10.25 -10.11
CA GLY A 182 -19.14 -11.46 -10.90
C GLY A 182 -20.59 -11.59 -11.37
N GLU A 183 -21.41 -10.55 -11.22
CA GLU A 183 -22.79 -10.52 -11.67
C GLU A 183 -22.92 -10.75 -13.18
N PRO A 184 -24.06 -11.26 -13.67
CA PRO A 184 -24.30 -11.40 -15.11
C PRO A 184 -24.17 -10.06 -15.84
N LEU A 185 -23.32 -10.04 -16.88
CA LEU A 185 -22.98 -8.84 -17.64
C LEU A 185 -23.96 -8.51 -18.78
N LYS A 186 -24.89 -9.40 -19.12
CA LYS A 186 -25.83 -9.21 -20.24
C LYS A 186 -26.66 -7.94 -20.04
N ASN A 187 -26.59 -7.03 -21.03
CA ASN A 187 -27.24 -5.71 -21.02
C ASN A 187 -26.77 -4.75 -19.91
N ARG A 188 -25.70 -5.08 -19.17
CA ARG A 188 -25.10 -4.19 -18.17
C ARG A 188 -24.07 -3.26 -18.79
N ARG A 189 -23.84 -2.13 -18.14
CA ARG A 189 -22.88 -1.10 -18.52
C ARG A 189 -21.69 -1.17 -17.56
N LEU A 190 -20.54 -1.61 -18.06
CA LEU A 190 -19.32 -1.75 -17.27
C LEU A 190 -18.36 -0.61 -17.58
N LEU A 191 -17.92 0.10 -16.54
CA LEU A 191 -16.82 1.04 -16.64
C LEU A 191 -15.51 0.33 -16.33
N ILE A 192 -14.66 0.19 -17.35
CA ILE A 192 -13.32 -0.35 -17.18
C ILE A 192 -12.40 0.85 -16.99
N TRP A 193 -11.84 0.99 -15.80
CA TRP A 193 -10.85 2.02 -15.55
C TRP A 193 -9.49 1.35 -15.38
N THR A 194 -8.49 2.00 -15.95
CA THR A 194 -7.14 1.44 -15.98
C THR A 194 -6.29 2.12 -14.91
N GLU A 195 -5.25 1.46 -14.43
CA GLU A 195 -4.38 2.00 -13.39
C GLU A 195 -2.90 1.93 -13.78
N GLN A 196 -2.05 2.53 -12.93
CA GLN A 196 -0.59 2.55 -13.01
C GLN A 196 -0.03 3.24 -14.26
N GLY A 197 0.06 2.53 -15.38
CA GLY A 197 0.71 3.02 -16.59
C GLY A 197 0.29 2.32 -17.88
N PRO A 198 0.73 2.81 -19.05
CA PRO A 198 0.20 2.40 -20.36
C PRO A 198 0.30 0.90 -20.67
N GLY A 199 1.29 0.20 -20.10
CA GLY A 199 1.44 -1.25 -20.28
C GLY A 199 0.29 -2.03 -19.65
N ASP A 200 -0.05 -1.68 -18.41
CA ASP A 200 -1.17 -2.28 -17.68
C ASP A 200 -2.51 -1.93 -18.34
N GLU A 201 -2.66 -0.70 -18.84
CA GLU A 201 -3.87 -0.31 -19.58
C GLU A 201 -4.09 -1.20 -20.83
N ILE A 202 -3.03 -1.50 -21.59
CA ILE A 202 -3.10 -2.40 -22.75
C ILE A 202 -3.43 -3.83 -22.32
N LEU A 203 -2.77 -4.33 -21.27
CA LEU A 203 -3.00 -5.67 -20.73
C LEU A 203 -4.46 -5.84 -20.30
N ILE A 204 -5.01 -4.89 -19.52
CA ILE A 204 -6.41 -4.90 -19.08
C ILE A 204 -7.35 -4.85 -20.29
N CYS A 205 -7.06 -3.98 -21.27
CA CYS A 205 -7.89 -3.84 -22.46
C CYS A 205 -7.94 -5.11 -23.33
N SER A 206 -6.97 -6.03 -23.19
CA SER A 206 -6.99 -7.31 -23.91
C SER A 206 -8.20 -8.19 -23.56
N MET A 207 -8.80 -7.99 -22.38
CA MET A 207 -9.97 -8.72 -21.88
C MET A 207 -11.30 -8.10 -22.33
N VAL A 208 -11.30 -6.88 -22.87
CA VAL A 208 -12.52 -6.15 -23.30
C VAL A 208 -13.37 -6.94 -24.30
N PRO A 209 -12.80 -7.65 -25.32
CA PRO A 209 -13.59 -8.49 -26.21
C PRO A 209 -14.40 -9.57 -25.50
N ASP A 210 -13.87 -10.18 -24.44
CA ASP A 210 -14.59 -11.19 -23.64
C ASP A 210 -15.76 -10.57 -22.86
N VAL A 211 -15.55 -9.39 -22.28
CA VAL A 211 -16.60 -8.63 -21.59
C VAL A 211 -17.75 -8.30 -22.57
N ILE A 212 -17.43 -7.85 -23.79
CA ILE A 212 -18.42 -7.58 -24.84
C ILE A 212 -19.13 -8.85 -25.27
N ARG A 213 -18.41 -9.97 -25.46
CA ARG A 213 -19.01 -11.28 -25.80
C ARG A 213 -20.02 -11.74 -24.75
N ARG A 214 -19.82 -11.39 -23.47
CA ARG A 214 -20.75 -11.65 -22.37
C ARG A 214 -21.97 -10.70 -22.34
N GLY A 215 -22.05 -9.77 -23.29
CA GLY A 215 -23.22 -8.90 -23.52
C GLY A 215 -23.19 -7.58 -22.75
N ALA A 216 -22.05 -7.19 -22.18
CA ALA A 216 -21.89 -5.88 -21.54
C ALA A 216 -21.60 -4.77 -22.56
N LYS A 217 -22.11 -3.58 -22.27
CA LYS A 217 -21.71 -2.32 -22.91
C LYS A 217 -20.55 -1.74 -22.11
N CYS A 218 -19.42 -1.50 -22.76
CA CYS A 218 -18.21 -1.08 -22.06
C CYS A 218 -17.91 0.41 -22.30
N SER A 219 -17.39 1.07 -21.28
CA SER A 219 -16.71 2.35 -21.40
C SER A 219 -15.32 2.20 -20.78
N ILE A 220 -14.27 2.74 -21.40
CA ILE A 220 -12.89 2.63 -20.91
C ILE A 220 -12.38 4.01 -20.52
N VAL A 221 -11.89 4.15 -19.30
CA VAL A 221 -11.10 5.31 -18.85
C VAL A 221 -9.62 4.96 -18.93
N CYS A 222 -8.89 5.67 -19.79
CA CYS A 222 -7.48 5.44 -20.10
C CYS A 222 -6.68 6.73 -20.11
N THR A 223 -5.34 6.66 -20.09
CA THR A 223 -4.53 7.85 -20.38
C THR A 223 -4.82 8.39 -21.78
N GLY A 224 -4.79 9.72 -21.94
CA GLY A 224 -4.97 10.40 -23.20
C GLY A 224 -4.07 9.86 -24.31
N ARG A 225 -2.87 9.39 -23.96
CA ARG A 225 -1.88 8.80 -24.88
C ARG A 225 -2.39 7.55 -25.61
N LEU A 226 -3.31 6.78 -25.02
CA LEU A 226 -3.84 5.54 -25.61
C LEU A 226 -5.19 5.73 -26.31
N THR A 227 -5.83 6.89 -26.17
CA THR A 227 -7.18 7.15 -26.71
C THR A 227 -7.33 6.77 -28.18
N THR A 228 -6.41 7.19 -29.04
CA THR A 228 -6.47 6.92 -30.49
C THR A 228 -6.34 5.42 -30.79
N LEU A 229 -5.42 4.74 -30.09
CA LEU A 229 -5.20 3.30 -30.25
C LEU A 229 -6.44 2.51 -29.82
N LEU A 230 -7.00 2.83 -28.65
CA LEU A 230 -8.15 2.12 -28.10
C LEU A 230 -9.42 2.39 -28.92
N LYS A 231 -9.64 3.63 -29.41
CA LYS A 231 -10.78 3.92 -30.31
C LYS A 231 -10.74 3.12 -31.60
N ARG A 232 -9.54 2.93 -32.17
CA ARG A 232 -9.35 2.10 -33.37
C ARG A 232 -9.58 0.62 -33.07
N SER A 233 -9.10 0.15 -31.92
CA SER A 233 -9.17 -1.27 -31.54
C SER A 233 -10.57 -1.69 -31.07
N PHE A 234 -11.32 -0.76 -30.49
CA PHE A 234 -12.64 -0.99 -29.90
C PHE A 234 -13.65 0.07 -30.40
N PRO A 235 -14.07 0.02 -31.67
CA PRO A 235 -14.93 1.06 -32.27
C PRO A 235 -16.32 1.17 -31.63
N ASN A 236 -16.77 0.14 -30.90
CA ASN A 236 -18.06 0.08 -30.23
C ASN A 236 -17.97 0.33 -28.71
N VAL A 237 -16.84 0.83 -28.23
CA VAL A 237 -16.58 1.10 -26.81
C VAL A 237 -16.35 2.59 -26.61
N ASP A 238 -16.98 3.16 -25.59
CA ASP A 238 -16.79 4.57 -25.25
C ASP A 238 -15.40 4.76 -24.62
N ILE A 239 -14.45 5.34 -25.37
CA ILE A 239 -13.09 5.62 -24.87
C ILE A 239 -13.00 7.05 -24.31
N ILE A 240 -12.68 7.17 -23.03
CA ILE A 240 -12.70 8.40 -22.25
C ILE A 240 -11.28 8.71 -21.74
N PRO A 241 -10.66 9.82 -22.16
CA PRO A 241 -9.36 10.24 -21.61
C PRO A 241 -9.47 10.62 -20.13
N ARG A 242 -8.64 10.01 -19.27
CA ARG A 242 -8.60 10.24 -17.82
C ARG A 242 -8.43 11.73 -17.49
N GLU A 243 -7.58 12.43 -18.23
CA GLU A 243 -7.28 13.84 -18.03
C GLU A 243 -8.52 14.73 -18.23
N HIS A 244 -9.49 14.27 -19.03
CA HIS A 244 -10.75 14.97 -19.23
C HIS A 244 -11.74 14.74 -18.09
N VAL A 245 -11.72 13.55 -17.48
CA VAL A 245 -12.54 13.25 -16.30
C VAL A 245 -12.07 14.08 -15.11
N VAL A 246 -10.76 14.04 -14.82
CA VAL A 246 -10.15 14.78 -13.70
C VAL A 246 -10.33 16.29 -13.85
N ALA A 247 -10.23 16.82 -15.07
CA ALA A 247 -10.45 18.24 -15.33
C ALA A 247 -11.94 18.64 -15.35
N GLY A 248 -12.88 17.73 -15.08
CA GLY A 248 -14.32 17.98 -15.13
C GLY A 248 -14.85 18.29 -16.54
N LYS A 249 -14.07 18.02 -17.58
CA LYS A 249 -14.40 18.32 -18.99
C LYS A 249 -15.36 17.29 -19.59
N VAL A 250 -15.36 16.07 -19.07
CA VAL A 250 -16.22 14.98 -19.52
C VAL A 250 -16.86 14.31 -18.31
N LYS A 251 -18.18 14.09 -18.37
CA LYS A 251 -18.89 13.26 -17.40
C LYS A 251 -18.88 11.80 -17.85
N ILE A 252 -18.74 10.91 -16.89
CA ILE A 252 -18.80 9.48 -17.14
C ILE A 252 -20.25 9.10 -17.45
N PRO A 253 -20.47 8.24 -18.46
CA PRO A 253 -21.82 7.77 -18.78
C PRO A 253 -22.41 7.02 -17.58
N ARG A 254 -23.74 6.89 -17.54
CA ARG A 254 -24.39 6.01 -16.56
C ARG A 254 -23.85 4.60 -16.72
N VAL A 255 -23.35 4.01 -15.64
CA VAL A 255 -22.80 2.65 -15.61
C VAL A 255 -23.43 1.86 -14.46
N ASP A 256 -23.53 0.54 -14.61
CA ASP A 256 -24.04 -0.35 -13.57
C ASP A 256 -22.92 -0.73 -12.58
N PHE A 257 -21.71 -0.98 -13.09
CA PHE A 257 -20.55 -1.43 -12.32
C PHE A 257 -19.25 -0.78 -12.81
N GLN A 258 -18.24 -0.75 -11.94
CA GLN A 258 -16.84 -0.46 -12.28
C GLN A 258 -15.95 -1.70 -12.12
N ALA A 259 -14.92 -1.82 -12.95
CA ALA A 259 -13.91 -2.87 -12.89
C ALA A 259 -12.53 -2.36 -13.32
#